data_AF-A0A106NY49-F1
#
_entry.id   AF-A0A106NY49-F1
#
_cell.length_a   1.000
_cell.length_b   1.000
_cell.length_c   1.000
_cell.angle_alpha   90.00
_cell.angle_beta   90.00
_cell.angle_gamma   90.00
#
_symmetry.space_group_name_H-M   'P 1'
#
loop_
_entity.id
_entity.type
_entity.pdbx_description
1 polymer ?
#
loop_
_entity_poly.entity_id
_entity_poly.type
_entity_poly.pdbx_seq_one_letter_code
_entity_poly.pdbx_strand_id
1 'polypeptide(L)'
;MSKQKLTILQVVPRGGISKRTNQPWEIHTAQCVLEQETSEGKQILVGTINLPNALKDSQPGDYLAEFALQQSMEGKLEPRIVSLVPFGRPTAKPAANASA
;
A
#
# COMPACT_ATOMS: atom_id res chain seq x y z
N MET A 1 12.28 -13.49 1.64
CA MET A 1 11.26 -12.45 1.90
C MET A 1 9.91 -13.01 1.52
N SER A 2 8.98 -13.10 2.47
CA SER A 2 7.61 -13.59 2.22
C SER A 2 6.79 -12.49 1.55
N LYS A 3 6.19 -12.79 0.39
CA LYS A 3 5.22 -11.90 -0.24
C LYS A 3 3.85 -12.13 0.38
N GLN A 4 3.15 -11.06 0.71
CA GLN A 4 1.80 -11.12 1.29
C GLN A 4 0.81 -10.47 0.34
N LYS A 5 -0.42 -11.00 0.28
CA LYS A 5 -1.45 -10.38 -0.55
C LYS A 5 -1.95 -9.11 0.13
N LEU A 6 -1.83 -8.00 -0.57
CA LEU A 6 -2.28 -6.67 -0.14
C LEU A 6 -3.25 -6.13 -1.19
N THR A 7 -4.46 -5.81 -0.79
CA THR A 7 -5.43 -5.10 -1.62
C THR A 7 -5.40 -3.62 -1.28
N ILE A 8 -5.03 -2.77 -2.24
CA ILE A 8 -5.10 -1.31 -2.11
C ILE A 8 -6.50 -0.87 -2.53
N LEU A 9 -7.19 -0.17 -1.63
CA LEU A 9 -8.53 0.38 -1.88
C LEU A 9 -8.45 1.78 -2.49
N GLN A 10 -7.56 2.60 -1.96
CA GLN A 10 -7.25 3.94 -2.46
C GLN A 10 -5.90 4.42 -1.92
N VAL A 11 -5.27 5.35 -2.64
CA VAL A 11 -4.10 6.08 -2.16
C VAL A 11 -4.48 7.53 -1.95
N VAL A 12 -4.25 8.03 -0.74
CA VAL A 12 -4.59 9.40 -0.34
C VAL A 12 -3.30 10.21 -0.25
N PRO A 13 -3.09 11.19 -1.15
CA PRO A 13 -1.97 12.12 -1.03
C PRO A 13 -2.24 13.13 0.09
N ARG A 14 -1.22 13.41 0.90
CA ARG A 14 -1.19 14.46 1.90
C ARG A 14 0.09 15.24 1.74
N GLY A 15 0.02 16.55 1.75
CA GLY A 15 1.20 17.40 1.61
C GLY A 15 1.03 18.76 2.26
N GLY A 16 2.13 19.49 2.33
CA GLY A 16 2.15 20.86 2.85
C GLY A 16 3.56 21.38 3.04
N ILE A 17 3.69 22.48 3.76
CA ILE A 17 4.99 23.04 4.16
C ILE A 17 5.23 22.72 5.64
N SER A 18 6.41 22.19 5.94
CA SER A 18 6.83 21.89 7.30
C SER A 18 7.01 23.19 8.09
N LYS A 19 6.28 23.34 9.20
CA LYS A 19 6.44 24.50 10.09
C LYS A 19 7.84 24.58 10.72
N ARG A 20 8.53 23.45 10.87
CA ARG A 20 9.85 23.37 11.52
C ARG A 20 10.99 23.73 10.57
N THR A 21 10.91 23.28 9.31
CA THR A 21 12.03 23.37 8.35
C THR A 21 11.72 24.26 7.15
N ASN A 22 10.48 24.73 7.02
CA ASN A 22 9.96 25.45 5.84
C ASN A 22 10.13 24.70 4.51
N GLN A 23 10.29 23.37 4.57
CA GLN A 23 10.43 22.51 3.39
C GLN A 23 9.08 21.90 3.00
N PRO A 24 8.80 21.73 1.70
CA PRO A 24 7.64 20.99 1.25
C PRO A 24 7.76 19.52 1.68
N TRP A 25 6.64 18.93 2.06
CA TRP A 25 6.52 17.50 2.34
C TRP A 25 5.31 16.94 1.62
N GLU A 26 5.43 15.67 1.23
CA GLU A 26 4.40 14.90 0.55
C GLU A 26 4.46 13.46 1.06
N ILE A 27 3.31 12.92 1.45
CA ILE A 27 3.13 11.56 1.95
C ILE A 27 1.93 10.98 1.22
N HIS A 28 2.10 9.79 0.66
CA HIS A 28 1.02 9.04 0.04
C HIS A 28 0.66 7.86 0.95
N THR A 29 -0.55 7.87 1.49
CA THR A 29 -1.03 6.83 2.40
C THR A 29 -2.03 5.94 1.67
N ALA A 30 -1.70 4.66 1.53
CA ALA A 30 -2.62 3.65 1.03
C ALA A 30 -3.59 3.23 2.14
N GLN A 31 -4.87 3.11 1.82
CA GLN A 31 -5.84 2.36 2.61
C GLN A 31 -5.93 0.95 2.03
N CYS A 32 -5.75 -0.07 2.86
CA CYS A 32 -5.51 -1.41 2.38
C CYS A 32 -6.06 -2.52 3.28
N VAL A 33 -6.26 -3.68 2.66
CA VAL A 33 -6.57 -4.95 3.30
C VAL A 33 -5.37 -5.88 3.11
N LEU A 34 -4.80 -6.38 4.21
CA LEU A 34 -3.70 -7.33 4.22
C LEU A 34 -4.23 -8.72 4.56
N GLU A 35 -3.97 -9.69 3.69
CA GLU A 35 -4.17 -11.09 3.99
C GLU A 35 -2.82 -11.70 4.38
N GLN A 36 -2.71 -12.14 5.63
CA GLN A 36 -1.50 -12.76 6.15
C GLN A 36 -1.79 -14.13 6.76
N GLU A 37 -0.79 -15.01 6.70
CA GLU A 37 -0.82 -16.31 7.36
C GLU A 37 0.03 -16.22 8.63
N THR A 38 -0.58 -16.55 9.76
CA THR A 38 0.07 -16.60 11.07
C THR A 38 0.04 -18.03 11.61
N SER A 39 0.72 -18.28 12.73
CA SER A 39 0.64 -19.56 13.44
C SER A 39 -0.77 -19.93 13.90
N GLU A 40 -1.69 -18.96 13.97
CA GLU A 40 -3.09 -19.13 14.35
C GLU A 40 -4.02 -19.29 13.14
N GLY A 41 -3.47 -19.25 11.92
CA GLY A 41 -4.19 -19.39 10.67
C GLY A 41 -4.19 -18.11 9.83
N LYS A 42 -5.13 -18.04 8.88
CA LYS A 42 -5.27 -16.90 7.98
C LYS A 42 -5.97 -15.74 8.67
N GLN A 43 -5.33 -14.57 8.67
CA GLN A 43 -5.85 -13.34 9.23
C GLN A 43 -6.03 -12.27 8.15
N ILE A 44 -7.14 -11.53 8.24
CA ILE A 44 -7.41 -10.36 7.41
C ILE A 44 -7.29 -9.12 8.29
N LEU A 45 -6.42 -8.20 7.90
CA LEU A 45 -6.19 -6.94 8.57
C LEU A 45 -6.61 -5.78 7.67
N VAL A 46 -7.31 -4.80 8.22
CA VAL A 46 -7.64 -3.55 7.52
C VAL A 46 -6.87 -2.42 8.16
N GLY A 47 -6.19 -1.62 7.36
CA GLY A 47 -5.33 -0.56 7.88
C GLY A 47 -4.87 0.42 6.82
N THR A 48 -3.89 1.24 7.22
CA THR A 48 -3.28 2.23 6.34
C THR A 48 -1.76 2.13 6.40
N ILE A 49 -1.09 2.35 5.28
CA ILE A 49 0.37 2.32 5.20
C ILE A 49 0.90 3.42 4.29
N ASN A 50 2.02 4.03 4.69
CA ASN A 50 2.69 5.03 3.86
C ASN A 50 3.48 4.33 2.74
N LEU A 51 3.25 4.76 1.51
CA LEU A 51 3.96 4.26 0.35
C LEU A 51 5.29 5.01 0.19
N PRO A 52 6.39 4.31 -0.18
CA PRO A 52 7.60 4.99 -0.62
C PRO A 52 7.35 5.74 -1.93
N ASN A 53 8.19 6.74 -2.24
CA ASN A 53 8.05 7.56 -3.45
C ASN A 53 7.96 6.73 -4.74
N ALA A 54 8.69 5.61 -4.81
CA ALA A 54 8.67 4.72 -5.97
C ALA A 54 7.31 4.02 -6.21
N LEU A 55 6.45 3.96 -5.18
CA LEU A 55 5.17 3.25 -5.22
C LEU A 55 3.98 4.20 -4.99
N LYS A 56 4.21 5.51 -4.87
CA LYS A 56 3.19 6.47 -4.45
C LYS A 56 1.99 6.57 -5.39
N ASP A 57 2.20 6.26 -6.67
CA ASP A 57 1.19 6.30 -7.73
C ASP A 57 0.48 4.94 -7.96
N SER A 58 0.66 4.00 -7.03
CA SER A 58 0.01 2.68 -7.10
C SER A 58 -1.50 2.83 -7.19
N GLN A 59 -2.12 2.13 -8.14
CA GLN A 59 -3.55 2.16 -8.36
C GLN A 59 -4.28 1.20 -7.41
N PRO A 60 -5.57 1.43 -7.10
CA PRO A 60 -6.39 0.44 -6.41
C PRO A 60 -6.34 -0.93 -7.11
N GLY A 61 -6.24 -1.99 -6.32
CA GLY A 61 -6.13 -3.35 -6.84
C GLY A 61 -5.43 -4.31 -5.89
N ASP A 62 -5.32 -5.56 -6.34
CA ASP A 62 -4.65 -6.63 -5.62
C ASP A 62 -3.16 -6.67 -5.97
N TYR A 63 -2.31 -6.81 -4.97
CA TYR A 63 -0.86 -6.87 -5.11
C TYR A 63 -0.27 -7.99 -4.24
N LEU A 64 0.87 -8.53 -4.66
CA LEU A 64 1.83 -9.18 -3.79
C LEU A 64 2.80 -8.12 -3.27
N ALA A 65 2.64 -7.78 -2.01
CA ALA A 65 3.50 -6.84 -1.30
C ALA A 65 4.71 -7.56 -0.69
N GLU A 66 5.87 -6.93 -0.81
CA GLU A 66 7.08 -7.32 -0.11
C GLU A 66 7.42 -6.27 0.95
N PHE A 67 7.68 -6.73 2.17
CA PHE A 67 8.01 -5.88 3.31
C PHE A 67 9.45 -6.09 3.72
N ALA A 68 10.12 -4.99 4.08
CA ALA A 68 11.43 -5.01 4.74
C ALA A 68 11.36 -4.19 6.02
N LEU A 69 12.25 -4.48 6.97
CA LEU A 69 12.45 -3.63 8.14
C LEU A 69 13.33 -2.44 7.75
N GLN A 70 12.90 -1.25 8.13
CA GLN A 70 13.69 -0.03 8.01
C GLN A 70 13.76 0.68 9.36
N GLN A 71 14.86 1.39 9.60
CA GLN A 71 15.01 2.24 10.78
C GLN A 71 14.19 3.54 10.63
N SER A 72 13.38 3.85 11.64
CA SER A 72 12.63 5.10 11.78
C SER A 72 13.55 6.25 12.19
N MET A 73 13.06 7.50 12.17
CA MET A 73 13.83 8.65 12.62
C MET A 73 14.18 8.60 14.11
N GLU A 74 13.37 7.89 14.90
CA GLU A 74 13.55 7.63 16.33
C GLU A 74 14.44 6.39 16.58
N GLY A 75 14.98 5.77 15.53
CA GLY A 75 15.87 4.63 15.62
C GLY A 75 15.19 3.27 15.73
N LYS A 76 13.85 3.19 15.60
CA LYS A 76 13.08 1.93 15.74
C LYS A 76 13.05 1.15 14.42
N LEU A 77 13.01 -0.18 14.49
CA LEU A 77 12.77 -0.99 13.29
C LEU A 77 11.27 -1.08 13.01
N GLU A 78 10.87 -0.65 11.82
CA GLU A 78 9.48 -0.63 11.37
C GLU A 78 9.34 -1.32 10.01
N PRO A 79 8.26 -2.10 9.78
CA PRO A 79 8.00 -2.70 8.49
C PRO A 79 7.58 -1.64 7.47
N ARG A 80 8.16 -1.70 6.27
CA ARG A 80 7.84 -0.83 5.14
C ARG A 80 7.75 -1.64 3.85
N ILE A 81 6.82 -1.26 2.97
CA ILE A 81 6.69 -1.86 1.64
C ILE A 81 7.89 -1.46 0.79
N VAL A 82 8.55 -2.45 0.19
CA VAL A 82 9.65 -2.27 -0.76
C VAL A 82 9.30 -2.65 -2.19
N SER A 83 8.24 -3.47 -2.37
CA SER A 83 7.76 -3.87 -3.68
C SER A 83 6.26 -4.14 -3.66
N LEU A 84 5.58 -3.77 -4.75
CA LEU A 84 4.19 -4.12 -5.04
C LEU A 84 4.14 -4.71 -6.44
N VAL A 85 3.80 -6.00 -6.54
CA VAL A 85 3.60 -6.67 -7.82
C VAL A 85 2.11 -6.92 -8.02
N PRO A 86 1.46 -6.43 -9.08
CA PRO A 86 0.05 -6.70 -9.32
C PRO A 86 -0.26 -8.20 -9.24
N PHE A 87 -1.33 -8.55 -8.53
CA PHE A 87 -1.75 -9.92 -8.26
C PHE A 87 -3.16 -10.16 -8.74
N GLY A 88 -3.40 -11.29 -9.41
CA GLY A 88 -4.69 -11.60 -10.03
C GLY A 88 -4.83 -11.04 -11.45
N ARG A 89 -5.91 -11.46 -12.14
CA ARG A 89 -6.21 -10.98 -13.50
C ARG A 89 -6.86 -9.61 -13.43
N PRO A 90 -6.53 -8.67 -14.33
CA PRO A 90 -7.27 -7.41 -14.43
C PRO A 90 -8.75 -7.75 -14.61
N THR A 91 -9.59 -7.33 -13.66
CA THR A 91 -11.03 -7.45 -13.85
C THR A 91 -11.36 -6.49 -14.99
N ALA A 92 -11.65 -7.05 -16.17
CA ALA A 92 -12.14 -6.27 -17.28
C ALA A 92 -13.39 -5.53 -16.80
N LYS A 93 -13.32 -4.20 -16.78
CA LYS A 93 -14.46 -3.34 -16.51
C LYS A 93 -15.58 -3.77 -17.46
N PRO A 94 -16.77 -4.19 -16.96
CA PRO A 94 -17.87 -4.53 -17.85
C PRO A 94 -18.15 -3.32 -18.74
N ALA A 95 -18.12 -3.52 -20.06
CA ALA A 95 -18.48 -2.47 -20.98
C ALA A 95 -19.95 -2.10 -20.71
N ALA A 96 -20.18 -0.87 -20.27
CA ALA A 96 -21.51 -0.30 -20.20
C ALA A 96 -21.99 -0.08 -21.65
N ASN A 97 -22.56 -1.13 -22.25
CA ASN A 97 -23.52 -1.12 -23.35
C ASN A 97 -23.65 -2.55 -23.91
N ALA A 98 -24.45 -3.37 -23.25
CA ALA A 98 -25.01 -4.58 -23.84
C ALA A 98 -26.48 -4.67 -23.47
N SER A 99 -27.28 -3.82 -24.12
CA SER A 99 -28.72 -4.05 -24.26
C SER A 99 -28.96 -4.36 -25.73
N ALA A 100 -29.33 -5.62 -26.00
CA ALA A 100 -29.93 -6.09 -27.25
C ALA A 100 -31.45 -6.01 -27.13
#